data_AF-A0A3D9DRP8-F1
#
_entry.id   AF-A0A3D9DRP8-F1
#
_cell.length_a   1.000
_cell.length_b   1.000
_cell.length_c   1.000
_cell.angle_alpha   90.00
_cell.angle_beta   90.00
_cell.angle_gamma   90.00
#
_symmetry.space_group_name_H-M   'P 1'
#
loop_
_entity.id
_entity.type
_entity.pdbx_description
1 polymer ?
#
loop_
_entity_poly.entity_id
_entity_poly.type
_entity_poly.pdbx_seq_one_letter_code
_entity_poly.pdbx_strand_id
1 'polypeptide(L)'
;MLRRLFTRSAPASRGKEGFHSPVTGKELLAKPRRQQMIKTLWDTTSLTQDVFNEYLLGPIHRYAELVQLLPASESHHHAYAGGMLDHALEMSCYGLRLRQRHLLPPGARPEDQSSAGELWSAAVIYGSLMHDVAKTLVDVEIHLDDGREWRLWHGVIPGPYRVRYRAGREYHLHSAVNPLLAQQVLGPKILDWLMTQPKLFSVLMYTISGHTERGGIIAELIHQADRASVAKALGGNPVQALSAPVESIQRKLAEGLRYLVREQFKLNQKGGMGWLTDEALWLMSPKAVNELKAHLYAQGIKSIPADLNRLYGELQAHGLIEEVSDGKSVWKCDITDGEWKQTFNMIRVPPTLIWGVEGKPATFSGTVTVQGAGAAEEEKATDAPSAPQNNSPAEQKAPKPTSETTSTSTSHPQPEKAPSDPAPSDDGIDDDILALFPEGNSGSEKTQEPEMIEGRSTAGEPATQATQATQATSSTPQKKETSTTVQTSEYKNSSDLGVRFWQWLKDGLANHTIIFNDTNAPVHVVAGTYFLVSPGIFKRFSREMLNKESEWQAVQKRFQKLGVHARYKGENFHRVTVQGMNKNGLLKGYLIKDPHELSQKIPSDNWVLALHSSDSE
;
A
#
# COMPACT_ATOMS: atom_id res chain seq x y z
N MET A 1 40.43 -37.05 -34.09
CA MET A 1 39.98 -36.23 -35.24
C MET A 1 38.47 -36.34 -35.41
N LEU A 2 37.79 -35.21 -35.17
CA LEU A 2 36.62 -34.68 -35.90
C LEU A 2 35.31 -35.50 -35.93
N ARG A 3 34.30 -35.09 -35.14
CA ARG A 3 33.25 -34.09 -35.46
C ARG A 3 32.20 -34.59 -36.46
N ARG A 4 30.96 -34.76 -36.00
CA ARG A 4 29.85 -33.86 -36.36
C ARG A 4 28.63 -34.10 -35.46
N LEU A 5 28.52 -33.21 -34.47
CA LEU A 5 27.30 -32.83 -33.79
C LEU A 5 26.33 -32.24 -34.83
N PHE A 6 25.12 -32.76 -34.92
CA PHE A 6 23.97 -31.94 -35.28
C PHE A 6 23.19 -31.67 -33.99
N THR A 7 23.57 -30.57 -33.34
CA THR A 7 22.72 -29.86 -32.39
C THR A 7 21.45 -29.46 -33.12
N ARG A 8 20.36 -30.16 -32.86
CA ARG A 8 19.02 -29.70 -33.23
C ARG A 8 18.75 -28.48 -32.35
N SER A 9 18.79 -27.28 -32.95
CA SER A 9 18.42 -26.05 -32.25
C SER A 9 17.02 -26.24 -31.68
N ALA A 10 16.88 -26.13 -30.36
CA ALA A 10 15.57 -26.00 -29.75
C ALA A 10 14.87 -24.80 -30.42
N PRO A 11 13.65 -24.96 -30.95
CA PRO A 11 12.95 -23.84 -31.53
C PRO A 11 12.68 -22.85 -30.40
N ALA A 12 13.16 -21.62 -30.56
CA ALA A 12 12.74 -20.50 -29.71
C ALA A 12 11.22 -20.46 -29.75
N SER A 13 10.58 -20.81 -28.64
CA SER A 13 9.13 -20.81 -28.52
C SER A 13 8.65 -19.37 -28.70
N ARG A 14 8.11 -19.07 -29.89
CA ARG A 14 7.22 -17.92 -30.06
C ARG A 14 6.11 -18.11 -29.03
N GLY A 15 6.10 -17.26 -28.01
CA GLY A 15 5.12 -17.35 -26.92
C GLY A 15 3.71 -17.38 -27.50
N LYS A 16 2.91 -18.35 -27.07
CA LYS A 16 1.46 -18.28 -27.25
C LYS A 16 0.99 -16.96 -26.63
N GLU A 17 0.15 -16.20 -27.32
CA GLU A 17 -0.36 -14.91 -26.83
C GLU A 17 -0.90 -15.07 -25.39
N GLY A 18 -0.46 -14.20 -24.49
CA GLY A 18 -0.88 -14.18 -23.09
C GLY A 18 -0.15 -15.14 -22.12
N PHE A 19 0.87 -15.89 -22.56
CA PHE A 19 1.70 -16.73 -21.68
C PHE A 19 3.11 -16.15 -21.46
N HIS A 20 3.58 -16.18 -20.22
CA HIS A 20 4.95 -15.89 -19.84
C HIS A 20 5.80 -17.16 -19.87
N SER A 21 7.04 -17.06 -20.34
CA SER A 21 8.01 -18.16 -20.25
C SER A 21 8.77 -18.07 -18.92
N PRO A 22 8.95 -19.18 -18.17
CA PRO A 22 9.81 -19.19 -17.00
C PRO A 22 11.24 -18.80 -17.35
N VAL A 23 11.86 -18.05 -16.47
CA VAL A 23 13.23 -17.56 -16.58
C VAL A 23 14.01 -17.87 -15.31
N THR A 24 15.33 -17.88 -15.40
CA THR A 24 16.19 -18.18 -14.24
C THR A 24 16.16 -17.04 -13.24
N GLY A 25 16.47 -17.32 -11.97
CA GLY A 25 16.51 -16.31 -10.92
C GLY A 25 17.59 -15.28 -11.20
N LYS A 26 18.69 -15.73 -11.81
CA LYS A 26 19.77 -14.85 -12.26
C LYS A 26 19.30 -13.84 -13.30
N GLU A 27 18.54 -14.27 -14.31
CA GLU A 27 17.98 -13.37 -15.32
C GLU A 27 16.94 -12.42 -14.73
N LEU A 28 16.08 -12.92 -13.83
CA LEU A 28 15.10 -12.08 -13.14
C LEU A 28 15.77 -10.99 -12.31
N LEU A 29 16.87 -11.30 -11.63
CA LEU A 29 17.59 -10.35 -10.79
C LEU A 29 18.52 -9.43 -11.59
N ALA A 30 18.84 -9.75 -12.84
CA ALA A 30 19.78 -8.97 -13.66
C ALA A 30 19.28 -7.56 -14.04
N LYS A 31 18.01 -7.22 -13.77
CA LYS A 31 17.49 -5.86 -14.01
C LYS A 31 18.29 -4.84 -13.17
N PRO A 32 18.65 -3.65 -13.71
CA PRO A 32 19.45 -2.66 -13.00
C PRO A 32 18.94 -2.31 -11.60
N ARG A 33 17.63 -2.05 -11.45
CA ARG A 33 17.00 -1.76 -10.16
C ARG A 33 17.17 -2.91 -9.14
N ARG A 34 17.04 -4.16 -9.57
CA ARG A 34 17.18 -5.34 -8.69
C ARG A 34 18.63 -5.55 -8.28
N GLN A 35 19.57 -5.32 -9.20
CA GLN A 35 21.00 -5.32 -8.88
C GLN A 35 21.38 -4.22 -7.88
N GLN A 36 20.79 -3.02 -7.99
CA GLN A 36 21.00 -1.95 -7.01
C GLN A 36 20.48 -2.35 -5.63
N MET A 37 19.28 -2.95 -5.53
CA MET A 37 18.76 -3.44 -4.25
C MET A 37 19.65 -4.54 -3.65
N ILE A 38 20.10 -5.50 -4.46
CA ILE A 38 21.05 -6.54 -4.01
C ILE A 38 22.36 -5.91 -3.53
N LYS A 39 22.87 -4.90 -4.23
CA LYS A 39 24.06 -4.15 -3.81
C LYS A 39 23.81 -3.45 -2.47
N THR A 40 22.65 -2.82 -2.27
CA THR A 40 22.29 -2.25 -0.97
C THR A 40 22.27 -3.31 0.12
N LEU A 41 21.71 -4.50 -0.12
CA LEU A 41 21.74 -5.59 0.87
C LEU A 41 23.18 -5.98 1.21
N TRP A 42 24.06 -6.09 0.21
CA TRP A 42 25.48 -6.36 0.40
C TRP A 42 26.15 -5.27 1.25
N ASP A 43 26.02 -4.00 0.85
CA ASP A 43 26.61 -2.83 1.51
C ASP A 43 26.12 -2.66 2.96
N THR A 44 24.96 -3.22 3.31
CA THR A 44 24.33 -3.12 4.65
C THR A 44 24.64 -4.31 5.56
N THR A 45 25.35 -5.33 5.07
CA THR A 45 25.70 -6.54 5.83
C THR A 45 27.20 -6.71 5.94
N SER A 46 27.70 -7.23 7.06
CA SER A 46 29.14 -7.38 7.30
C SER A 46 29.66 -8.77 6.90
N LEU A 47 29.03 -9.41 5.93
CA LEU A 47 29.32 -10.79 5.50
C LEU A 47 30.48 -10.83 4.50
N THR A 48 31.22 -11.94 4.48
CA THR A 48 32.14 -12.21 3.36
C THR A 48 31.34 -12.52 2.10
N GLN A 49 31.95 -12.32 0.91
CA GLN A 49 31.25 -12.51 -0.36
C GLN A 49 30.67 -13.91 -0.51
N ASP A 50 31.42 -14.95 -0.12
CA ASP A 50 30.97 -16.34 -0.21
C ASP A 50 29.79 -16.61 0.72
N VAL A 51 29.83 -16.08 1.94
CA VAL A 51 28.74 -16.22 2.91
C VAL A 51 27.51 -15.45 2.45
N PHE A 52 27.65 -14.23 1.96
CA PHE A 52 26.53 -13.48 1.38
C PHE A 52 25.91 -14.22 0.19
N ASN A 53 26.74 -14.72 -0.72
CA ASN A 53 26.27 -15.45 -1.90
C ASN A 53 25.48 -16.69 -1.51
N GLU A 54 25.95 -17.47 -0.53
CA GLU A 54 25.31 -18.71 -0.11
C GLU A 54 24.07 -18.46 0.77
N TYR A 55 24.18 -17.58 1.77
CA TYR A 55 23.17 -17.42 2.82
C TYR A 55 22.14 -16.34 2.53
N LEU A 56 22.44 -15.30 1.75
CA LEU A 56 21.49 -14.23 1.43
C LEU A 56 21.06 -14.26 -0.04
N LEU A 57 22.01 -14.25 -0.97
CA LEU A 57 21.70 -14.23 -2.40
C LEU A 57 21.11 -15.56 -2.90
N GLY A 58 21.54 -16.69 -2.33
CA GLY A 58 21.00 -18.02 -2.64
C GLY A 58 19.47 -18.12 -2.46
N PRO A 59 18.92 -17.77 -1.28
CA PRO A 59 17.48 -17.64 -1.07
C PRO A 59 16.80 -16.67 -2.02
N ILE A 60 17.40 -15.51 -2.29
CA ILE A 60 16.83 -14.51 -3.19
C ILE A 60 16.73 -15.07 -4.62
N HIS A 61 17.74 -15.83 -5.09
CA HIS A 61 17.66 -16.54 -6.37
C HIS A 61 16.53 -17.58 -6.40
N ARG A 62 16.42 -18.42 -5.37
CA ARG A 62 15.35 -19.43 -5.28
C ARG A 62 13.97 -18.78 -5.20
N TYR A 63 13.84 -17.71 -4.43
CA TYR A 63 12.63 -16.91 -4.33
C TYR A 63 12.24 -16.35 -5.70
N ALA A 64 13.18 -15.71 -6.40
CA ALA A 64 12.96 -15.18 -7.75
C ALA A 64 12.52 -16.27 -8.73
N GLU A 65 13.17 -17.44 -8.72
CA GLU A 65 12.78 -18.57 -9.58
C GLU A 65 11.41 -19.14 -9.24
N LEU A 66 11.02 -19.10 -7.96
CA LEU A 66 9.73 -19.60 -7.52
C LEU A 66 8.59 -18.65 -7.92
N VAL A 67 8.76 -17.35 -7.67
CA VAL A 67 7.70 -16.34 -7.90
C VAL A 67 7.70 -15.74 -9.31
N GLN A 68 8.75 -15.94 -10.11
CA GLN A 68 8.83 -15.52 -11.51
C GLN A 68 8.33 -14.07 -11.75
N LEU A 69 7.30 -13.90 -12.60
CA LEU A 69 6.66 -12.62 -12.90
C LEU A 69 5.31 -12.46 -12.18
N LEU A 70 5.10 -13.15 -11.07
CA LEU A 70 3.85 -13.04 -10.31
C LEU A 70 3.71 -11.61 -9.73
N PRO A 71 2.49 -11.04 -9.73
CA PRO A 71 2.19 -9.78 -9.05
C PRO A 71 2.10 -9.97 -7.53
N ALA A 72 2.44 -8.95 -6.75
CA ALA A 72 2.28 -9.00 -5.29
C ALA A 72 0.86 -8.62 -4.83
N SER A 73 0.14 -7.86 -5.65
CA SER A 73 -1.17 -7.28 -5.31
C SER A 73 -2.07 -7.15 -6.53
N GLU A 74 -3.39 -7.16 -6.37
CA GLU A 74 -4.32 -7.01 -7.52
C GLU A 74 -4.43 -5.57 -8.03
N SER A 75 -4.33 -4.59 -7.13
CA SER A 75 -4.67 -3.18 -7.42
C SER A 75 -3.72 -2.15 -6.80
N HIS A 76 -2.64 -2.58 -6.17
CA HIS A 76 -1.68 -1.67 -5.52
C HIS A 76 -0.42 -1.49 -6.38
N HIS A 77 0.54 -0.73 -5.86
CA HIS A 77 1.77 -0.36 -6.55
C HIS A 77 2.64 -1.54 -7.01
N HIS A 78 2.42 -2.77 -6.53
CA HIS A 78 3.07 -3.99 -6.99
C HIS A 78 2.15 -4.92 -7.82
N ALA A 79 1.11 -4.36 -8.46
CA ALA A 79 0.15 -5.07 -9.32
C ALA A 79 0.62 -5.35 -10.75
N TYR A 80 1.93 -5.35 -10.97
CA TYR A 80 2.55 -5.57 -12.28
C TYR A 80 3.33 -6.90 -12.32
N ALA A 81 3.70 -7.33 -13.53
CA ALA A 81 4.48 -8.53 -13.76
C ALA A 81 5.86 -8.47 -13.07
N GLY A 82 6.08 -9.35 -12.10
CA GLY A 82 7.29 -9.40 -11.27
C GLY A 82 7.24 -8.53 -10.02
N GLY A 83 6.09 -7.92 -9.71
CA GLY A 83 5.91 -7.11 -8.51
C GLY A 83 6.15 -7.88 -7.20
N MET A 84 5.91 -9.19 -7.16
CA MET A 84 6.19 -10.04 -5.99
C MET A 84 7.69 -10.08 -5.63
N LEU A 85 8.56 -10.10 -6.64
CA LEU A 85 10.01 -10.08 -6.43
C LEU A 85 10.49 -8.68 -6.02
N ASP A 86 9.97 -7.64 -6.66
CA ASP A 86 10.37 -6.27 -6.36
C ASP A 86 9.92 -5.86 -4.95
N HIS A 87 8.69 -6.18 -4.55
CA HIS A 87 8.17 -5.99 -3.18
C HIS A 87 9.09 -6.62 -2.14
N ALA A 88 9.43 -7.91 -2.31
CA ALA A 88 10.25 -8.64 -1.35
C ALA A 88 11.68 -8.07 -1.22
N LEU A 89 12.28 -7.58 -2.32
CA LEU A 89 13.60 -6.94 -2.30
C LEU A 89 13.56 -5.56 -1.62
N GLU A 90 12.54 -4.76 -1.92
CA GLU A 90 12.34 -3.45 -1.28
C GLU A 90 12.14 -3.60 0.23
N MET A 91 11.26 -4.54 0.61
CA MET A 91 11.02 -4.95 1.99
C MET A 91 12.31 -5.32 2.72
N SER A 92 13.18 -6.11 2.07
CA SER A 92 14.47 -6.52 2.62
C SER A 92 15.41 -5.33 2.85
N CYS A 93 15.49 -4.40 1.89
CA CYS A 93 16.32 -3.20 2.01
C CYS A 93 15.82 -2.28 3.14
N TYR A 94 14.52 -2.05 3.23
CA TYR A 94 13.93 -1.25 4.32
C TYR A 94 14.11 -1.92 5.68
N GLY A 95 13.86 -3.23 5.76
CA GLY A 95 14.01 -4.01 6.98
C GLY A 95 15.44 -3.94 7.55
N LEU A 96 16.47 -4.09 6.70
CA LEU A 96 17.86 -3.99 7.14
C LEU A 96 18.23 -2.59 7.66
N ARG A 97 17.76 -1.54 7.00
CA ARG A 97 18.05 -0.16 7.46
C ARG A 97 17.31 0.19 8.75
N LEU A 98 16.09 -0.32 8.95
CA LEU A 98 15.41 -0.21 10.24
C LEU A 98 16.19 -0.99 11.32
N ARG A 99 16.65 -2.20 10.99
CA ARG A 99 17.47 -3.04 11.88
C ARG A 99 18.74 -2.34 12.36
N GLN A 100 19.36 -1.47 11.56
CA GLN A 100 20.58 -0.74 11.98
C GLN A 100 20.41 0.12 13.26
N ARG A 101 19.17 0.48 13.62
CA ARG A 101 18.90 1.21 14.88
C ARG A 101 18.72 0.32 16.11
N HIS A 102 18.71 -0.99 15.92
CA HIS A 102 18.46 -1.94 16.99
C HIS A 102 19.73 -2.74 17.28
N LEU A 103 20.04 -2.84 18.57
CA LEU A 103 20.99 -3.82 19.07
C LEU A 103 20.27 -5.16 19.20
N LEU A 104 20.53 -6.04 18.23
CA LEU A 104 19.93 -7.37 18.15
C LEU A 104 20.97 -8.44 18.53
N PRO A 105 20.62 -9.45 19.34
CA PRO A 105 19.32 -9.71 19.98
C PRO A 105 18.94 -8.71 21.09
N PRO A 106 17.65 -8.42 21.31
CA PRO A 106 17.22 -7.54 22.40
C PRO A 106 17.59 -8.10 23.78
N GLY A 107 18.21 -7.26 24.61
CA GLY A 107 18.58 -7.59 26.00
C GLY A 107 19.74 -8.58 26.14
N ALA A 108 20.41 -8.95 25.05
CA ALA A 108 21.63 -9.75 25.09
C ALA A 108 22.86 -8.88 25.43
N ARG A 109 23.95 -9.50 25.86
CA ARG A 109 25.22 -8.79 26.14
C ARG A 109 25.81 -8.27 24.82
N PRO A 110 26.59 -7.17 24.83
CA PRO A 110 27.20 -6.62 23.60
C PRO A 110 28.00 -7.64 22.77
N GLU A 111 28.71 -8.56 23.42
CA GLU A 111 29.45 -9.66 22.77
C GLU A 111 28.52 -10.63 22.01
N ASP A 112 27.39 -10.98 22.64
CA ASP A 112 26.37 -11.85 22.05
C ASP A 112 25.64 -11.12 20.91
N GLN A 113 25.41 -9.81 21.04
CA GLN A 113 24.84 -8.96 19.98
C GLN A 113 25.76 -8.83 18.77
N SER A 114 27.07 -8.66 19.00
CA SER A 114 28.06 -8.61 17.93
C SER A 114 28.16 -9.95 17.18
N SER A 115 28.21 -11.07 17.91
CA SER A 115 28.34 -12.40 17.31
C SER A 115 27.06 -12.90 16.61
N ALA A 116 25.88 -12.54 17.11
CA ALA A 116 24.59 -12.95 16.55
C ALA A 116 24.01 -11.95 15.54
N GLY A 117 24.51 -10.71 15.49
CA GLY A 117 23.88 -9.60 14.80
C GLY A 117 23.61 -9.85 13.32
N GLU A 118 24.52 -10.53 12.62
CA GLU A 118 24.36 -10.86 11.19
C GLU A 118 23.32 -11.94 10.94
N LEU A 119 23.18 -12.92 11.85
CA LEU A 119 22.10 -13.91 11.76
C LEU A 119 20.72 -13.24 11.94
N TRP A 120 20.62 -12.24 12.81
CA TRP A 120 19.40 -11.44 12.96
C TRP A 120 19.13 -10.55 11.74
N SER A 121 20.17 -9.95 11.14
CA SER A 121 20.04 -9.24 9.84
C SER A 121 19.48 -10.17 8.76
N ALA A 122 20.04 -11.38 8.65
CA ALA A 122 19.58 -12.38 7.71
C ALA A 122 18.13 -12.79 7.96
N ALA A 123 17.74 -12.97 9.23
CA ALA A 123 16.36 -13.27 9.60
C ALA A 123 15.36 -12.17 9.18
N VAL A 124 15.74 -10.89 9.20
CA VAL A 124 14.90 -9.80 8.69
C VAL A 124 14.70 -9.92 7.18
N ILE A 125 15.76 -10.25 6.42
CA ILE A 125 15.67 -10.51 4.98
C ILE A 125 14.78 -11.73 4.71
N TYR A 126 14.99 -12.83 5.42
CA TYR A 126 14.19 -14.05 5.26
C TYR A 126 12.72 -13.80 5.57
N GLY A 127 12.43 -13.07 6.65
CA GLY A 127 11.05 -12.71 6.96
C GLY A 127 10.44 -11.80 5.90
N SER A 128 11.22 -10.86 5.34
CA SER A 128 10.77 -10.00 4.23
C SER A 128 10.43 -10.80 2.97
N LEU A 129 11.28 -11.76 2.59
CA LEU A 129 11.01 -12.68 1.48
C LEU A 129 9.75 -13.52 1.74
N MET A 130 9.57 -13.98 2.98
CA MET A 130 8.55 -14.97 3.32
C MET A 130 7.20 -14.39 3.73
N HIS A 131 7.08 -13.12 4.12
CA HIS A 131 5.85 -12.59 4.73
C HIS A 131 4.60 -12.65 3.83
N ASP A 132 4.79 -12.59 2.51
CA ASP A 132 3.71 -12.55 1.52
C ASP A 132 3.84 -13.65 0.44
N VAL A 133 4.86 -14.52 0.54
CA VAL A 133 5.15 -15.48 -0.53
C VAL A 133 3.98 -16.41 -0.79
N ALA A 134 3.21 -16.81 0.22
CA ALA A 134 2.11 -17.74 0.04
C ALA A 134 0.85 -17.10 -0.55
N LYS A 135 0.82 -15.77 -0.80
CA LYS A 135 -0.20 -15.18 -1.70
C LYS A 135 -0.18 -15.87 -3.07
N THR A 136 1.00 -16.30 -3.51
CA THR A 136 1.15 -17.09 -4.74
C THR A 136 0.47 -18.47 -4.71
N LEU A 137 0.17 -19.02 -3.53
CA LEU A 137 -0.52 -20.31 -3.35
C LEU A 137 -2.03 -20.16 -3.26
N VAL A 138 -2.48 -19.14 -2.51
CA VAL A 138 -3.90 -19.02 -2.10
C VAL A 138 -4.63 -17.85 -2.75
N ASP A 139 -3.93 -16.80 -3.19
CA ASP A 139 -4.57 -15.64 -3.83
C ASP A 139 -4.46 -15.68 -5.36
N VAL A 140 -3.46 -16.39 -5.89
CA VAL A 140 -3.16 -16.48 -7.33
C VAL A 140 -3.36 -17.91 -7.85
N GLU A 141 -3.95 -18.02 -9.03
CA GLU A 141 -3.99 -19.22 -9.87
C GLU A 141 -2.89 -19.12 -10.92
N ILE A 142 -2.06 -20.16 -11.01
CA ILE A 142 -1.03 -20.29 -12.04
C ILE A 142 -1.50 -21.35 -13.01
N HIS A 143 -1.74 -21.00 -14.27
CA HIS A 143 -2.17 -21.94 -15.31
C HIS A 143 -1.06 -22.12 -16.34
N LEU A 144 -0.65 -23.38 -16.54
CA LEU A 144 0.28 -23.77 -17.59
C LEU A 144 -0.39 -23.75 -18.96
N ASP A 145 0.42 -23.75 -20.02
CA ASP A 145 -0.06 -23.72 -21.40
C ASP A 145 -0.71 -25.02 -21.89
N ASP A 146 -0.61 -26.09 -21.09
CA ASP A 146 -1.35 -27.34 -21.25
C ASP A 146 -2.70 -27.35 -20.49
N GLY A 147 -3.05 -26.25 -19.82
CA GLY A 147 -4.30 -26.06 -19.09
C GLY A 147 -4.29 -26.54 -17.65
N ARG A 148 -3.21 -27.17 -17.16
CA ARG A 148 -3.10 -27.58 -15.75
C ARG A 148 -2.87 -26.38 -14.84
N GLU A 149 -3.49 -26.42 -13.66
CA GLU A 149 -3.14 -25.51 -12.57
C GLU A 149 -1.83 -25.96 -11.90
N TRP A 150 -0.89 -25.04 -11.72
CA TRP A 150 0.37 -25.25 -11.02
C TRP A 150 0.31 -24.68 -9.60
N ARG A 151 0.88 -25.41 -8.64
CA ARG A 151 1.01 -24.98 -7.25
C ARG A 151 2.49 -24.95 -6.89
N LEU A 152 2.95 -23.85 -6.31
CA LEU A 152 4.38 -23.65 -6.07
C LEU A 152 4.98 -24.62 -5.05
N TRP A 153 4.18 -25.32 -4.23
CA TRP A 153 4.71 -26.41 -3.41
C TRP A 153 5.25 -27.60 -4.23
N HIS A 154 4.94 -27.70 -5.53
CA HIS A 154 5.58 -28.66 -6.44
C HIS A 154 6.94 -28.17 -6.98
N GLY A 155 7.35 -26.95 -6.65
CA GLY A 155 8.60 -26.32 -7.07
C GLY A 155 8.39 -25.24 -8.13
N VAL A 156 9.48 -24.93 -8.84
CA VAL A 156 9.53 -23.89 -9.88
C VAL A 156 8.54 -24.18 -11.01
N ILE A 157 8.03 -23.12 -11.65
CA ILE A 157 7.05 -23.24 -12.74
C ILE A 157 7.72 -23.95 -13.95
N PRO A 158 7.22 -25.12 -14.40
CA PRO A 158 7.95 -25.99 -15.32
C PRO A 158 7.84 -25.59 -16.81
N GLY A 159 6.97 -24.65 -17.16
CA GLY A 159 6.71 -24.27 -18.54
C GLY A 159 5.93 -22.97 -18.66
N PRO A 160 5.57 -22.55 -19.89
CA PRO A 160 4.86 -21.31 -20.13
C PRO A 160 3.58 -21.22 -19.30
N TYR A 161 3.35 -20.08 -18.65
CA TYR A 161 2.30 -19.90 -17.67
C TYR A 161 1.60 -18.56 -17.81
N ARG A 162 0.37 -18.49 -17.28
CA ARG A 162 -0.38 -17.26 -17.05
C ARG A 162 -0.94 -17.26 -15.64
N VAL A 163 -1.27 -16.08 -15.14
CA VAL A 163 -1.76 -15.93 -13.76
C VAL A 163 -3.08 -15.19 -13.71
N ARG A 164 -3.90 -15.49 -12.71
CA ARG A 164 -5.14 -14.79 -12.40
C ARG A 164 -5.38 -14.80 -10.89
N TYR A 165 -6.01 -13.76 -10.35
CA TYR A 165 -6.44 -13.77 -8.94
C TYR A 165 -7.65 -14.67 -8.72
N ARG A 166 -7.69 -15.36 -7.57
CA ARG A 166 -8.85 -16.11 -7.12
C ARG A 166 -9.97 -15.18 -6.66
N ALA A 167 -11.19 -15.53 -7.05
CA ALA A 167 -12.41 -14.92 -6.52
C ALA A 167 -12.74 -15.50 -5.13
N GLY A 168 -13.24 -14.68 -4.21
CA GLY A 168 -13.64 -15.13 -2.86
C GLY A 168 -12.48 -15.62 -1.99
N ARG A 169 -11.27 -15.14 -2.22
CA ARG A 169 -10.07 -15.51 -1.45
C ARG A 169 -10.17 -15.09 0.02
N GLU A 170 -9.71 -15.97 0.91
CA GLU A 170 -9.59 -15.67 2.33
C GLU A 170 -8.32 -14.83 2.56
N TYR A 171 -8.50 -13.53 2.76
CA TYR A 171 -7.40 -12.56 2.77
C TYR A 171 -6.34 -12.80 3.86
N HIS A 172 -6.64 -13.57 4.91
CA HIS A 172 -5.69 -13.87 6.00
C HIS A 172 -4.97 -15.22 5.86
N LEU A 173 -5.42 -16.07 4.94
CA LEU A 173 -4.90 -17.43 4.83
C LEU A 173 -3.42 -17.46 4.43
N HIS A 174 -2.99 -16.53 3.56
CA HIS A 174 -1.61 -16.49 3.08
C HIS A 174 -0.60 -16.38 4.23
N SER A 175 -0.90 -15.58 5.27
CA SER A 175 -0.02 -15.46 6.42
C SER A 175 0.16 -16.80 7.13
N ALA A 176 -0.91 -17.57 7.33
CA ALA A 176 -0.84 -18.87 8.00
C ALA A 176 -0.07 -19.94 7.20
N VAL A 177 -0.08 -19.85 5.86
CA VAL A 177 0.50 -20.88 4.97
C VAL A 177 1.89 -20.55 4.42
N ASN A 178 2.45 -19.36 4.71
CA ASN A 178 3.83 -19.01 4.36
C ASN A 178 4.89 -20.08 4.71
N PRO A 179 4.84 -20.75 5.90
CA PRO A 179 5.81 -21.78 6.23
C PRO A 179 5.89 -22.95 5.24
N LEU A 180 4.84 -23.21 4.45
CA LEU A 180 4.84 -24.29 3.44
C LEU A 180 5.93 -24.08 2.36
N LEU A 181 6.32 -22.83 2.09
CA LEU A 181 7.36 -22.51 1.11
C LEU A 181 8.73 -22.26 1.75
N ALA A 182 8.85 -22.30 3.08
CA ALA A 182 10.08 -21.94 3.78
C ALA A 182 11.26 -22.84 3.38
N GLN A 183 11.04 -24.15 3.28
CA GLN A 183 12.10 -25.07 2.86
C GLN A 183 12.55 -24.83 1.40
N GLN A 184 11.64 -24.45 0.50
CA GLN A 184 11.96 -24.21 -0.91
C GLN A 184 12.73 -22.90 -1.09
N VAL A 185 12.36 -21.86 -0.34
CA VAL A 185 13.02 -20.55 -0.41
C VAL A 185 14.31 -20.54 0.39
N LEU A 186 14.28 -20.95 1.67
CA LEU A 186 15.44 -20.86 2.56
C LEU A 186 16.38 -22.07 2.44
N GLY A 187 15.86 -23.27 2.21
CA GLY A 187 16.68 -24.47 2.12
C GLY A 187 17.24 -24.95 3.47
N PRO A 188 17.75 -26.20 3.53
CA PRO A 188 18.14 -26.84 4.78
C PRO A 188 19.28 -26.11 5.51
N LYS A 189 20.34 -25.71 4.78
CA LYS A 189 21.51 -25.04 5.39
C LYS A 189 21.15 -23.77 6.17
N ILE A 190 20.21 -22.97 5.66
CA ILE A 190 19.78 -21.74 6.33
C ILE A 190 18.86 -22.03 7.49
N LEU A 191 17.99 -23.04 7.37
CA LEU A 191 17.16 -23.49 8.49
C LEU A 191 18.05 -24.03 9.63
N ASP A 192 19.10 -24.79 9.31
CA ASP A 192 20.10 -25.25 10.28
C ASP A 192 20.86 -24.07 10.91
N TRP A 193 21.23 -23.06 10.11
CA TRP A 193 21.89 -21.85 10.61
C TRP A 193 21.00 -21.04 11.56
N LEU A 194 19.72 -20.87 11.24
CA LEU A 194 18.74 -20.24 12.13
C LEU A 194 18.56 -21.04 13.43
N MET A 195 18.60 -22.37 13.35
CA MET A 195 18.48 -23.26 14.52
C MET A 195 19.69 -23.22 15.46
N THR A 196 20.81 -22.62 15.06
CA THR A 196 21.88 -22.28 16.02
C THR A 196 21.41 -21.30 17.10
N GLN A 197 20.33 -20.54 16.82
CA GLN A 197 19.60 -19.73 17.78
C GLN A 197 18.11 -20.07 17.76
N PRO A 198 17.67 -21.10 18.53
CA PRO A 198 16.27 -21.56 18.50
C PRO A 198 15.23 -20.47 18.80
N LYS A 199 15.60 -19.47 19.62
CA LYS A 199 14.74 -18.31 19.91
C LYS A 199 14.54 -17.41 18.69
N LEU A 200 15.57 -17.21 17.87
CA LEU A 200 15.43 -16.46 16.62
C LEU A 200 14.60 -17.24 15.61
N PHE A 201 14.85 -18.54 15.47
CA PHE A 201 14.06 -19.41 14.62
C PHE A 201 12.57 -19.33 14.97
N SER A 202 12.21 -19.44 16.25
CA SER A 202 10.81 -19.36 16.67
C SER A 202 10.19 -18.00 16.38
N VAL A 203 10.90 -16.91 16.67
CA VAL A 203 10.48 -15.53 16.38
C VAL A 203 10.24 -15.33 14.88
N LEU A 204 11.14 -15.81 14.02
CA LEU A 204 10.97 -15.76 12.57
C LEU A 204 9.76 -16.58 12.12
N MET A 205 9.59 -17.81 12.62
CA MET A 205 8.45 -18.68 12.26
C MET A 205 7.10 -18.10 12.69
N TYR A 206 7.02 -17.51 13.88
CA TYR A 206 5.84 -16.78 14.32
C TYR A 206 5.55 -15.57 13.45
N THR A 207 6.60 -14.84 13.05
CA THR A 207 6.47 -13.67 12.17
C THR A 207 5.88 -14.07 10.82
N ILE A 208 6.47 -15.07 10.14
CA ILE A 208 6.00 -15.45 8.80
C ILE A 208 4.64 -16.14 8.83
N SER A 209 4.24 -16.75 9.96
CA SER A 209 2.93 -17.38 10.13
C SER A 209 1.81 -16.40 10.51
N GLY A 210 2.10 -15.10 10.60
CA GLY A 210 1.11 -14.06 10.95
C GLY A 210 0.91 -13.80 12.44
N HIS A 211 1.66 -14.46 13.33
CA HIS A 211 1.60 -14.28 14.78
C HIS A 211 2.49 -13.11 15.23
N THR A 212 2.12 -11.90 14.83
CA THR A 212 2.92 -10.67 15.09
C THR A 212 3.24 -10.46 16.57
N GLU A 213 2.34 -10.86 17.47
CA GLU A 213 2.50 -10.76 18.93
C GLU A 213 3.61 -11.66 19.48
N ARG A 214 3.92 -12.76 18.77
CA ARG A 214 5.02 -13.68 19.11
C ARG A 214 6.26 -13.47 18.24
N GLY A 215 6.13 -12.74 17.13
CA GLY A 215 7.20 -12.42 16.20
C GLY A 215 8.15 -11.30 16.65
N GLY A 216 7.87 -10.66 17.79
CA GLY A 216 8.77 -9.70 18.45
C GLY A 216 9.31 -8.62 17.51
N ILE A 217 10.59 -8.29 17.67
CA ILE A 217 11.23 -7.23 16.88
C ILE A 217 11.32 -7.55 15.39
N ILE A 218 11.38 -8.83 14.99
CA ILE A 218 11.41 -9.19 13.55
C ILE A 218 10.07 -8.86 12.90
N ALA A 219 8.95 -9.20 13.55
CA ALA A 219 7.61 -8.83 13.08
C ALA A 219 7.41 -7.31 13.03
N GLU A 220 7.91 -6.59 14.02
CA GLU A 220 7.85 -5.12 14.04
C GLU A 220 8.62 -4.51 12.86
N LEU A 221 9.86 -4.94 12.62
CA LEU A 221 10.70 -4.45 11.52
C LEU A 221 10.07 -4.73 10.16
N ILE A 222 9.49 -5.91 9.96
CA ILE A 222 8.80 -6.27 8.71
C ILE A 222 7.55 -5.42 8.52
N HIS A 223 6.74 -5.25 9.56
CA HIS A 223 5.53 -4.42 9.46
C HIS A 223 5.87 -2.94 9.15
N GLN A 224 6.92 -2.40 9.77
CA GLN A 224 7.40 -1.05 9.50
C GLN A 224 7.94 -0.91 8.07
N ALA A 225 8.69 -1.90 7.59
CA ALA A 225 9.20 -1.90 6.23
C ALA A 225 8.07 -1.93 5.19
N ASP A 226 6.96 -2.65 5.44
CA ASP A 226 5.84 -2.79 4.51
C ASP A 226 5.09 -1.46 4.38
N ARG A 227 4.92 -0.76 5.51
CA ARG A 227 4.38 0.60 5.52
C ARG A 227 5.27 1.58 4.76
N ALA A 228 6.59 1.44 4.89
CA ALA A 228 7.54 2.31 4.21
C ALA A 228 7.52 2.13 2.69
N SER A 229 7.43 0.89 2.19
CA SER A 229 7.31 0.61 0.75
C SER A 229 6.00 1.16 0.18
N VAL A 230 4.86 0.91 0.86
CA VAL A 230 3.55 1.44 0.46
C VAL A 230 3.53 2.96 0.42
N ALA A 231 4.07 3.63 1.45
CA ALA A 231 4.06 5.08 1.53
C ALA A 231 4.88 5.72 0.41
N LYS A 232 6.07 5.19 0.10
CA LYS A 232 6.89 5.67 -1.02
C LYS A 232 6.13 5.59 -2.34
N ALA A 233 5.47 4.47 -2.59
CA ALA A 233 4.76 4.25 -3.84
C ALA A 233 3.52 5.12 -4.02
N LEU A 234 2.91 5.56 -2.92
CA LEU A 234 1.80 6.53 -2.93
C LEU A 234 2.27 7.99 -2.99
N GLY A 235 3.58 8.24 -3.14
CA GLY A 235 4.17 9.59 -3.16
C GLY A 235 4.23 10.24 -1.77
N GLY A 236 4.07 9.45 -0.70
CA GLY A 236 4.22 9.88 0.69
C GLY A 236 5.65 9.74 1.20
N ASN A 237 5.98 10.46 2.27
CA ASN A 237 7.30 10.38 2.90
C ASN A 237 7.40 9.10 3.76
N PRO A 238 8.35 8.17 3.49
CA PRO A 238 8.54 6.95 4.27
C PRO A 238 8.81 7.20 5.76
N VAL A 239 9.50 8.31 6.11
CA VAL A 239 9.77 8.69 7.51
C VAL A 239 8.48 9.05 8.25
N GLN A 240 7.55 9.75 7.59
CA GLN A 240 6.24 10.07 8.17
C GLN A 240 5.39 8.81 8.33
N ALA A 241 5.48 7.88 7.38
CA ALA A 241 4.78 6.60 7.45
C ALA A 241 5.28 5.73 8.61
N LEU A 242 6.59 5.75 8.91
CA LEU A 242 7.18 5.06 10.06
C LEU A 242 6.84 5.74 11.40
N SER A 243 6.62 7.06 11.39
CA SER A 243 6.28 7.85 12.58
C SER A 243 4.78 7.87 12.90
N ALA A 244 3.93 7.42 11.97
CA ALA A 244 2.49 7.36 12.18
C ALA A 244 2.10 6.21 13.14
N PRO A 245 1.13 6.42 14.07
CA PRO A 245 0.76 5.44 15.08
C PRO A 245 0.52 4.03 14.50
N VAL A 246 1.09 3.02 15.15
CA VAL A 246 1.26 1.63 14.66
C VAL A 246 -0.03 0.81 14.59
N GLU A 247 -1.11 1.25 15.23
CA GLU A 247 -2.34 0.48 15.26
C GLU A 247 -3.23 0.76 14.04
N SER A 248 -3.38 -0.25 13.17
CA SER A 248 -4.31 -0.20 12.05
C SER A 248 -5.74 0.08 12.53
N ILE A 249 -6.51 0.82 11.74
CA ILE A 249 -7.92 1.11 12.07
C ILE A 249 -8.73 -0.18 12.25
N GLN A 250 -8.41 -1.23 11.47
CA GLN A 250 -8.95 -2.58 11.64
C GLN A 250 -8.72 -3.13 13.04
N ARG A 251 -7.48 -3.04 13.56
CA ARG A 251 -7.15 -3.52 14.90
C ARG A 251 -7.91 -2.75 15.98
N LYS A 252 -7.98 -1.42 15.85
CA LYS A 252 -8.73 -0.56 16.78
C LYS A 252 -10.22 -0.88 16.78
N LEU A 253 -10.82 -1.06 15.60
CA LEU A 253 -12.22 -1.45 15.47
C LEU A 253 -12.48 -2.84 16.07
N ALA A 254 -11.59 -3.81 15.81
CA ALA A 254 -11.71 -5.16 16.35
C ALA A 254 -11.52 -5.21 17.89
N GLU A 255 -10.53 -4.51 18.43
CA GLU A 255 -10.27 -4.44 19.87
C GLU A 255 -11.37 -3.67 20.61
N GLY A 256 -11.84 -2.56 20.05
CA GLY A 256 -12.98 -1.82 20.60
C GLY A 256 -14.25 -2.68 20.64
N LEU A 257 -14.51 -3.44 19.57
CA LEU A 257 -15.67 -4.34 19.52
C LEU A 257 -15.53 -5.49 20.53
N ARG A 258 -14.33 -6.08 20.66
CA ARG A 258 -14.05 -7.10 21.70
C ARG A 258 -14.31 -6.57 23.10
N TYR A 259 -13.77 -5.40 23.42
CA TYR A 259 -13.93 -4.79 24.73
C TYR A 259 -15.41 -4.54 25.04
N LEU A 260 -16.14 -3.93 24.11
CA LEU A 260 -17.56 -3.65 24.31
C LEU A 260 -18.37 -4.93 24.50
N VAL A 261 -18.14 -5.96 23.69
CA VAL A 261 -18.90 -7.21 23.78
C VAL A 261 -18.60 -7.97 25.07
N ARG A 262 -17.35 -7.95 25.55
CA ARG A 262 -16.94 -8.69 26.76
C ARG A 262 -17.28 -7.96 28.06
N GLU A 263 -17.09 -6.64 28.10
CA GLU A 263 -17.10 -5.88 29.35
C GLU A 263 -18.35 -4.99 29.52
N GLN A 264 -19.03 -4.61 28.44
CA GLN A 264 -20.12 -3.61 28.48
C GLN A 264 -21.47 -4.17 28.03
N PHE A 265 -21.48 -4.99 26.98
CA PHE A 265 -22.71 -5.48 26.37
C PHE A 265 -23.26 -6.67 27.15
N LYS A 266 -24.53 -6.57 27.55
CA LYS A 266 -25.26 -7.71 28.09
C LYS A 266 -25.83 -8.55 26.95
N LEU A 267 -25.43 -9.81 26.86
CA LEU A 267 -25.85 -10.74 25.81
C LEU A 267 -26.97 -11.68 26.25
N ASN A 268 -27.72 -12.22 25.30
CA ASN A 268 -28.68 -13.34 25.48
C ASN A 268 -29.83 -13.06 26.46
N GLN A 269 -30.24 -11.80 26.60
CA GLN A 269 -31.32 -11.41 27.50
C GLN A 269 -32.21 -10.35 26.85
N LYS A 270 -33.46 -10.26 27.30
CA LYS A 270 -34.41 -9.24 26.87
C LYS A 270 -33.86 -7.85 27.21
N GLY A 271 -33.79 -6.96 26.21
CA GLY A 271 -33.17 -5.63 26.35
C GLY A 271 -31.64 -5.63 26.35
N GLY A 272 -30.98 -6.76 26.08
CA GLY A 272 -29.54 -6.87 25.87
C GLY A 272 -29.06 -6.24 24.56
N MET A 273 -27.75 -6.10 24.41
CA MET A 273 -27.09 -5.51 23.23
C MET A 273 -26.85 -6.48 22.08
N GLY A 274 -27.02 -7.79 22.34
CA GLY A 274 -26.85 -8.82 21.32
C GLY A 274 -27.21 -10.22 21.77
N TRP A 275 -27.28 -11.13 20.80
CA TRP A 275 -27.61 -12.54 20.98
C TRP A 275 -26.57 -13.42 20.29
N LEU A 276 -25.99 -14.35 21.03
CA LEU A 276 -24.99 -15.29 20.55
C LEU A 276 -25.67 -16.61 20.20
N THR A 277 -25.60 -16.98 18.93
CA THR A 277 -26.04 -18.28 18.42
C THR A 277 -24.83 -19.19 18.18
N ASP A 278 -25.06 -20.45 17.80
CA ASP A 278 -23.98 -21.34 17.40
C ASP A 278 -23.24 -20.83 16.15
N GLU A 279 -23.97 -20.16 15.25
CA GLU A 279 -23.46 -19.69 13.97
C GLU A 279 -22.82 -18.30 14.04
N ALA A 280 -23.41 -17.35 14.77
CA ALA A 280 -22.94 -15.97 14.81
C ALA A 280 -23.31 -15.19 16.08
N LEU A 281 -22.59 -14.10 16.31
CA LEU A 281 -22.97 -13.07 17.28
C LEU A 281 -23.77 -11.98 16.58
N TRP A 282 -25.00 -11.78 17.01
CA TRP A 282 -25.90 -10.75 16.48
C TRP A 282 -25.90 -9.54 17.42
N LEU A 283 -25.49 -8.37 16.94
CA LEU A 283 -25.48 -7.12 17.74
C LEU A 283 -26.50 -6.13 17.20
N MET A 284 -27.18 -5.39 18.09
CA MET A 284 -28.21 -4.42 17.67
C MET A 284 -27.62 -3.22 16.91
N SER A 285 -28.20 -2.91 15.76
CA SER A 285 -27.87 -1.76 14.91
C SER A 285 -28.97 -0.68 14.99
N PRO A 286 -28.65 0.63 15.03
CA PRO A 286 -27.31 1.23 14.98
C PRO A 286 -26.61 1.36 16.34
N LYS A 287 -27.28 0.96 17.43
CA LYS A 287 -26.85 1.25 18.80
C LYS A 287 -25.43 0.71 19.12
N ALA A 288 -25.14 -0.55 18.80
CA ALA A 288 -23.83 -1.15 19.08
C ALA A 288 -22.68 -0.46 18.31
N VAL A 289 -22.95 -0.03 17.07
CA VAL A 289 -21.95 0.66 16.23
C VAL A 289 -21.72 2.10 16.71
N ASN A 290 -22.76 2.76 17.21
CA ASN A 290 -22.62 4.07 17.85
C ASN A 290 -21.81 3.98 19.16
N GLU A 291 -22.01 2.94 19.98
CA GLU A 291 -21.20 2.72 21.19
C GLU A 291 -19.74 2.39 20.85
N LEU A 292 -19.48 1.61 19.79
CA LEU A 292 -18.13 1.39 19.26
C LEU A 292 -17.46 2.70 18.86
N LYS A 293 -18.16 3.52 18.07
CA LYS A 293 -17.68 4.83 17.64
C LYS A 293 -17.37 5.73 18.85
N ALA A 294 -18.27 5.80 19.83
CA ALA A 294 -18.07 6.59 21.05
C ALA A 294 -16.87 6.12 21.88
N HIS A 295 -16.71 4.81 22.04
CA HIS A 295 -15.58 4.21 22.76
C HIS A 295 -14.23 4.58 22.10
N LEU A 296 -14.15 4.48 20.78
CA LEU A 296 -12.92 4.78 20.06
C LEU A 296 -12.59 6.29 20.05
N TYR A 297 -13.61 7.16 20.01
CA TYR A 297 -13.39 8.60 20.20
C TYR A 297 -12.89 8.94 21.61
N ALA A 298 -13.41 8.28 22.64
CA ALA A 298 -12.97 8.47 24.02
C ALA A 298 -11.48 8.07 24.20
N GLN A 299 -10.99 7.12 23.41
CA GLN A 299 -9.58 6.73 23.35
C GLN A 299 -8.71 7.68 22.48
N GLY A 300 -9.28 8.76 21.95
CA GLY A 300 -8.55 9.76 21.16
C GLY A 300 -8.29 9.36 19.70
N ILE A 301 -8.96 8.32 19.19
CA ILE A 301 -8.77 7.83 17.82
C ILE A 301 -9.59 8.70 16.85
N LYS A 302 -8.92 9.62 16.14
CA LYS A 302 -9.57 10.55 15.19
C LYS A 302 -9.71 10.03 13.76
N SER A 303 -9.14 8.87 13.44
CA SER A 303 -9.13 8.29 12.09
C SER A 303 -10.45 7.64 11.66
N ILE A 304 -11.46 7.61 12.54
CA ILE A 304 -12.72 6.91 12.31
C ILE A 304 -13.69 7.82 11.57
N PRO A 305 -14.38 7.30 10.54
CA PRO A 305 -15.43 8.05 9.83
C PRO A 305 -16.48 8.65 10.77
N ALA A 306 -16.78 9.93 10.58
CA ALA A 306 -17.89 10.58 11.27
C ALA A 306 -19.26 10.08 10.75
N ASP A 307 -19.31 9.61 9.50
CA ASP A 307 -20.50 9.03 8.88
C ASP A 307 -20.67 7.56 9.27
N LEU A 308 -21.87 7.17 9.70
CA LEU A 308 -22.17 5.82 10.17
C LEU A 308 -22.17 4.79 9.03
N ASN A 309 -22.66 5.16 7.84
CA ASN A 309 -22.64 4.30 6.65
C ASN A 309 -21.22 4.01 6.20
N ARG A 310 -20.35 5.02 6.26
CA ARG A 310 -18.92 4.82 6.00
C ARG A 310 -18.29 3.90 7.05
N LEU A 311 -18.67 4.02 8.32
CA LEU A 311 -18.19 3.13 9.38
C LEU A 311 -18.65 1.67 9.18
N TYR A 312 -19.89 1.42 8.74
CA TYR A 312 -20.33 0.08 8.33
C TYR A 312 -19.48 -0.46 7.18
N GLY A 313 -19.20 0.38 6.17
CA GLY A 313 -18.32 0.03 5.06
C GLY A 313 -16.91 -0.37 5.52
N GLU A 314 -16.30 0.36 6.46
CA GLU A 314 -14.99 0.01 7.02
C GLU A 314 -15.03 -1.30 7.83
N LEU A 315 -16.07 -1.50 8.66
CA LEU A 315 -16.25 -2.75 9.41
C LEU A 315 -16.37 -3.96 8.46
N GLN A 316 -17.10 -3.79 7.35
CA GLN A 316 -17.28 -4.83 6.34
C GLN A 316 -16.01 -5.06 5.51
N ALA A 317 -15.34 -4.00 5.04
CA ALA A 317 -14.10 -4.08 4.27
C ALA A 317 -12.98 -4.80 5.04
N HIS A 318 -13.01 -4.71 6.36
CA HIS A 318 -12.08 -5.38 7.25
C HIS A 318 -12.57 -6.75 7.78
N GLY A 319 -13.70 -7.27 7.28
CA GLY A 319 -14.24 -8.58 7.65
C GLY A 319 -14.72 -8.69 9.11
N LEU A 320 -15.03 -7.56 9.75
CA LEU A 320 -15.49 -7.52 11.15
C LEU A 320 -16.99 -7.81 11.26
N ILE A 321 -17.74 -7.57 10.18
CA ILE A 321 -19.18 -7.87 10.05
C ILE A 321 -19.46 -8.56 8.72
N GLU A 322 -20.46 -9.45 8.70
CA GLU A 322 -20.88 -10.16 7.50
C GLU A 322 -21.95 -9.41 6.70
N GLU A 323 -21.86 -9.55 5.38
CA GLU A 323 -22.74 -8.92 4.40
C GLU A 323 -24.03 -9.72 4.16
N VAL A 324 -25.16 -9.02 4.05
CA VAL A 324 -26.47 -9.60 3.74
C VAL A 324 -26.64 -9.82 2.23
N SER A 325 -26.22 -8.81 1.45
CA SER A 325 -26.30 -8.72 -0.01
C SER A 325 -25.52 -7.47 -0.46
N ASP A 326 -25.01 -7.45 -1.70
CA ASP A 326 -24.14 -6.40 -2.29
C ASP A 326 -24.42 -4.98 -1.75
N GLY A 327 -23.54 -4.50 -0.86
CA GLY A 327 -23.54 -3.18 -0.22
C GLY A 327 -24.40 -3.00 1.04
N LYS A 328 -24.98 -4.06 1.63
CA LYS A 328 -25.81 -3.98 2.85
C LYS A 328 -25.31 -4.89 3.98
N SER A 329 -25.01 -4.28 5.13
CA SER A 329 -24.40 -4.97 6.29
C SER A 329 -25.35 -5.10 7.50
N VAL A 330 -26.61 -4.69 7.37
CA VAL A 330 -27.63 -4.77 8.44
C VAL A 330 -28.68 -5.81 8.10
N TRP A 331 -28.91 -6.74 9.03
CA TRP A 331 -29.84 -7.85 8.95
C TRP A 331 -31.12 -7.50 9.73
N LYS A 332 -32.29 -7.84 9.17
CA LYS A 332 -33.56 -7.79 9.91
C LYS A 332 -33.82 -9.17 10.51
N CYS A 333 -33.82 -9.27 11.83
CA CYS A 333 -33.87 -10.54 12.55
C CYS A 333 -35.05 -10.59 13.53
N ASP A 334 -35.78 -11.69 13.52
CA ASP A 334 -36.78 -12.02 14.53
C ASP A 334 -36.13 -12.84 15.65
N ILE A 335 -36.22 -12.35 16.89
CA ILE A 335 -35.75 -13.04 18.07
C ILE A 335 -36.95 -13.62 18.80
N THR A 336 -36.95 -14.93 19.02
CA THR A 336 -38.00 -15.64 19.74
C THR A 336 -37.42 -16.29 21.00
N ASP A 337 -37.98 -15.92 22.16
CA ASP A 337 -37.64 -16.45 23.49
C ASP A 337 -38.92 -16.90 24.21
N GLY A 338 -39.30 -18.17 24.02
CA GLY A 338 -40.58 -18.71 24.46
C GLY A 338 -41.76 -18.06 23.71
N GLU A 339 -42.70 -17.45 24.45
CA GLU A 339 -43.83 -16.70 23.87
C GLU A 339 -43.47 -15.27 23.43
N TRP A 340 -42.28 -14.79 23.78
CA TRP A 340 -41.85 -13.45 23.41
C TRP A 340 -41.18 -13.47 22.04
N LYS A 341 -41.67 -12.63 21.12
CA LYS A 341 -41.11 -12.46 19.79
C LYS A 341 -40.95 -10.97 19.48
N GLN A 342 -39.77 -10.55 19.03
CA GLN A 342 -39.52 -9.18 18.62
C GLN A 342 -38.53 -9.12 17.45
N THR A 343 -38.74 -8.16 16.55
CA THR A 343 -37.89 -7.94 15.37
C THR A 343 -36.91 -6.81 15.63
N PHE A 344 -35.65 -7.01 15.25
CA PHE A 344 -34.57 -6.03 15.40
C PHE A 344 -33.72 -5.91 14.13
N ASN A 345 -33.12 -4.74 13.93
CA ASN A 345 -32.03 -4.56 12.97
C ASN A 345 -30.70 -4.89 13.67
N MET A 346 -29.89 -5.74 13.05
CA MET A 346 -28.71 -6.33 13.67
C MET A 346 -27.53 -6.40 12.70
N ILE A 347 -26.31 -6.36 13.22
CA ILE A 347 -25.10 -6.74 12.48
C ILE A 347 -24.70 -8.16 12.88
N ARG A 348 -24.20 -8.93 11.91
CA ARG A 348 -23.70 -10.28 12.12
C ARG A 348 -22.19 -10.23 12.28
N VAL A 349 -21.70 -10.62 13.45
CA VAL A 349 -20.28 -10.60 13.83
C VAL A 349 -19.80 -12.05 14.00
N PRO A 350 -18.64 -12.43 13.41
CA PRO A 350 -18.04 -13.73 13.64
C PRO A 350 -17.68 -13.93 15.12
N PRO A 351 -18.13 -15.01 15.79
CA PRO A 351 -17.81 -15.22 17.21
C PRO A 351 -16.30 -15.39 17.48
N THR A 352 -15.56 -15.93 16.50
CA THR A 352 -14.10 -16.08 16.54
C THR A 352 -13.37 -14.74 16.60
N LEU A 353 -13.96 -13.68 16.04
CA LEU A 353 -13.41 -12.33 16.15
C LEU A 353 -13.38 -11.87 17.60
N ILE A 354 -14.41 -12.22 18.38
CA ILE A 354 -14.59 -11.74 19.76
C ILE A 354 -13.90 -12.64 20.79
N TRP A 355 -14.09 -13.96 20.71
CA TRP A 355 -13.61 -14.91 21.73
C TRP A 355 -12.51 -15.85 21.26
N GLY A 356 -12.23 -15.96 19.96
CA GLY A 356 -11.28 -16.95 19.46
C GLY A 356 -11.76 -18.38 19.78
N VAL A 357 -10.91 -19.17 20.43
CA VAL A 357 -11.18 -20.58 20.82
C VAL A 357 -11.58 -20.78 22.29
N GLU A 358 -11.40 -19.77 23.16
CA GLU A 358 -11.64 -19.89 24.61
C GLU A 358 -12.45 -18.71 25.17
N GLY A 359 -13.25 -18.93 26.22
CA GLY A 359 -14.01 -17.87 26.88
C GLY A 359 -15.32 -17.46 26.20
N LYS A 360 -15.85 -18.28 25.27
CA LYS A 360 -17.17 -18.09 24.64
C LYS A 360 -18.30 -18.27 25.68
N PRO A 361 -19.23 -17.29 25.84
CA PRO A 361 -20.40 -17.43 26.70
C PRO A 361 -21.37 -18.52 26.22
N ALA A 362 -22.28 -18.96 27.10
CA ALA A 362 -23.35 -19.88 26.72
C ALA A 362 -24.19 -19.29 25.58
N THR A 363 -24.58 -20.13 24.61
CA THR A 363 -25.41 -19.71 23.50
C THR A 363 -26.84 -19.43 23.94
N PHE A 364 -27.51 -18.55 23.20
CA PHE A 364 -28.90 -18.19 23.44
C PHE A 364 -29.81 -19.40 23.24
N SER A 365 -30.69 -19.67 24.21
CA SER A 365 -31.60 -20.82 24.19
C SER A 365 -32.82 -20.64 23.26
N GLY A 366 -33.07 -19.41 22.79
CA GLY A 366 -34.13 -19.11 21.83
C GLY A 366 -33.67 -19.20 20.37
N THR A 367 -34.51 -18.74 19.45
CA THR A 367 -34.22 -18.79 18.00
C THR A 367 -34.09 -17.38 17.42
N VAL A 368 -33.07 -17.20 16.56
CA VAL A 368 -32.88 -15.98 15.76
C VAL A 368 -33.16 -16.34 14.31
N THR A 369 -34.22 -15.77 13.73
CA THR A 369 -34.62 -16.04 12.33
C THR A 369 -34.35 -14.80 11.48
N VAL A 370 -33.59 -14.97 10.40
CA VAL A 370 -33.23 -13.89 9.48
C VAL A 370 -34.32 -13.68 8.44
N GLN A 371 -34.84 -12.45 8.33
CA GLN A 371 -35.87 -12.06 7.34
C GLN A 371 -35.30 -11.33 6.10
N GLY A 372 -34.01 -11.00 6.07
CA GLY A 372 -33.33 -10.33 4.95
C GLY A 372 -32.61 -9.04 5.34
N ALA A 373 -32.42 -8.12 4.38
CA ALA A 373 -31.71 -6.86 4.61
C ALA A 373 -32.56 -5.83 5.37
N GLY A 374 -32.02 -5.31 6.47
CA GLY A 374 -32.60 -4.25 7.29
C GLY A 374 -32.10 -2.85 6.92
N ALA A 375 -32.69 -1.82 7.52
CA ALA A 375 -32.28 -0.43 7.36
C ALA A 375 -31.28 -0.01 8.45
N ALA A 376 -30.29 0.82 8.09
CA ALA A 376 -29.30 1.38 9.02
C ALA A 376 -29.79 2.67 9.71
N GLU A 377 -31.01 3.13 9.42
CA GLU A 377 -31.63 4.34 9.96
C GLU A 377 -32.58 4.02 11.12
N GLU A 378 -32.74 4.98 12.05
CA GLU A 378 -33.71 4.89 13.13
C GLU A 378 -35.14 4.95 12.59
N GLU A 379 -35.87 3.83 12.58
CA GLU A 379 -37.32 3.87 12.50
C GLU A 379 -37.87 4.42 13.83
N LYS A 380 -38.50 5.60 13.76
CA LYS A 380 -39.37 6.09 14.84
C LYS A 380 -40.46 5.05 15.09
N ALA A 381 -40.53 4.58 16.33
CA ALA A 381 -41.66 3.80 16.82
C ALA A 381 -42.98 4.56 16.59
N THR A 382 -43.81 4.02 15.71
CA THR A 382 -45.28 4.14 15.69
C THR A 382 -45.77 2.75 16.11
N ASP A 383 -46.80 2.53 16.92
CA ASP A 383 -47.96 3.34 17.28
C ASP A 383 -48.48 2.85 18.65
N ALA A 384 -49.14 3.73 19.41
CA ALA A 384 -49.77 3.39 20.67
C ALA A 384 -51.22 2.88 20.44
N PRO A 385 -51.78 1.99 21.28
CA PRO A 385 -53.22 1.86 21.39
C PRO A 385 -53.79 2.76 22.50
N SER A 386 -54.85 3.47 22.12
CA SER A 386 -55.59 4.51 22.82
C SER A 386 -56.18 4.14 24.20
N ALA A 387 -56.35 5.19 25.01
CA ALA A 387 -56.89 5.26 26.37
C ALA A 387 -58.37 4.80 26.52
N PRO A 388 -58.88 4.76 27.77
CA PRO A 388 -59.89 5.76 28.11
C PRO A 388 -59.67 6.53 29.43
N GLN A 389 -60.33 7.68 29.45
CA GLN A 389 -60.32 8.86 30.32
C GLN A 389 -60.61 8.63 31.82
N ASN A 390 -60.04 9.48 32.71
CA ASN A 390 -60.87 10.28 33.63
C ASN A 390 -60.12 11.48 34.31
N ASN A 391 -60.74 12.66 34.19
CA ASN A 391 -60.77 13.87 35.05
C ASN A 391 -59.53 14.53 35.71
N SER A 392 -59.15 15.68 35.13
CA SER A 392 -58.86 17.05 35.69
C SER A 392 -59.12 17.39 37.17
N PRO A 393 -58.69 18.60 37.70
CA PRO A 393 -57.62 19.54 37.27
C PRO A 393 -56.83 20.30 38.39
N ALA A 394 -55.76 20.99 37.95
CA ALA A 394 -55.26 22.34 38.33
C ALA A 394 -54.68 22.63 39.74
N GLU A 395 -53.50 23.26 39.78
CA GLU A 395 -53.33 24.69 40.13
C GLU A 395 -51.92 25.25 39.83
N GLN A 396 -51.91 26.34 39.02
CA GLN A 396 -51.20 27.63 39.17
C GLN A 396 -49.66 27.71 39.29
N LYS A 397 -48.95 28.79 38.90
CA LYS A 397 -49.00 29.83 37.84
C LYS A 397 -47.64 30.57 37.96
N ALA A 398 -47.04 30.90 36.80
CA ALA A 398 -46.06 31.96 36.42
C ALA A 398 -45.45 32.93 37.49
N PRO A 399 -44.26 33.57 37.29
CA PRO A 399 -43.86 34.23 36.02
C PRO A 399 -42.37 34.33 35.63
N LYS A 400 -42.14 34.87 34.41
CA LYS A 400 -40.87 35.33 33.78
C LYS A 400 -40.34 36.65 34.40
N PRO A 401 -39.06 37.00 34.14
CA PRO A 401 -38.72 38.09 33.18
C PRO A 401 -37.57 37.66 32.23
N THR A 402 -37.51 37.99 30.93
CA THR A 402 -37.27 39.24 30.17
C THR A 402 -35.80 39.65 30.02
N SER A 403 -35.30 39.51 28.78
CA SER A 403 -34.30 40.27 27.99
C SER A 403 -32.92 40.61 28.57
N GLU A 404 -31.86 40.32 27.79
CA GLU A 404 -31.10 41.37 27.08
C GLU A 404 -30.09 40.81 26.06
N THR A 405 -29.93 41.60 25.00
CA THR A 405 -29.13 41.40 23.80
C THR A 405 -27.76 42.03 24.00
N THR A 406 -26.66 41.40 23.58
CA THR A 406 -25.52 42.16 23.03
C THR A 406 -24.64 41.31 22.12
N SER A 407 -24.48 41.81 20.90
CA SER A 407 -23.55 41.42 19.87
C SER A 407 -22.22 42.15 20.04
N THR A 408 -21.09 41.46 19.85
CA THR A 408 -19.85 42.12 19.39
C THR A 408 -18.93 41.15 18.65
N SER A 409 -18.48 41.62 17.49
CA SER A 409 -17.55 41.00 16.54
C SER A 409 -16.11 41.43 16.83
N THR A 410 -15.14 40.55 16.59
CA THR A 410 -13.71 40.81 16.25
C THR A 410 -12.99 39.45 16.16
N SER A 411 -11.94 39.17 15.39
CA SER A 411 -11.27 39.71 14.19
C SER A 411 -10.10 38.73 13.93
N HIS A 412 -9.82 38.40 12.68
CA HIS A 412 -8.64 37.60 12.25
C HIS A 412 -7.31 38.31 12.54
N PRO A 413 -6.21 37.54 12.66
CA PRO A 413 -4.97 37.90 11.97
C PRO A 413 -4.43 36.80 11.03
N GLN A 414 -3.69 37.29 10.03
CA GLN A 414 -3.03 36.62 8.90
C GLN A 414 -1.60 36.14 9.27
N PRO A 415 -1.01 35.14 8.58
CA PRO A 415 0.28 34.56 8.94
C PRO A 415 1.50 35.19 8.23
N GLU A 416 2.64 35.09 8.92
CA GLU A 416 3.99 35.50 8.50
C GLU A 416 4.74 34.38 7.73
N LYS A 417 5.66 34.79 6.85
CA LYS A 417 6.49 33.96 5.95
C LYS A 417 7.75 33.40 6.61
N ALA A 418 8.20 32.22 6.15
CA ALA A 418 9.58 31.75 6.24
C ALA A 418 9.91 30.78 5.06
N PRO A 419 11.19 30.54 4.72
CA PRO A 419 11.68 30.48 3.33
C PRO A 419 11.87 29.08 2.72
N SER A 420 12.13 29.11 1.41
CA SER A 420 12.34 28.03 0.44
C SER A 420 13.77 27.46 0.43
N ASP A 421 13.89 26.14 0.22
CA ASP A 421 15.03 25.49 -0.46
C ASP A 421 14.64 24.08 -0.98
N PRO A 422 15.46 23.39 -1.82
CA PRO A 422 15.11 23.00 -3.20
C PRO A 422 14.57 21.55 -3.38
N ALA A 423 14.11 21.28 -4.61
CA ALA A 423 13.58 20.01 -5.08
C ALA A 423 14.66 18.92 -5.24
N PRO A 424 14.36 17.63 -4.96
CA PRO A 424 15.32 16.53 -5.13
C PRO A 424 15.34 16.00 -6.57
N SER A 425 16.52 15.53 -6.96
CA SER A 425 16.91 14.88 -8.22
C SER A 425 16.64 13.37 -8.21
N ASP A 426 16.40 12.80 -9.40
CA ASP A 426 15.92 11.44 -9.68
C ASP A 426 17.04 10.36 -9.74
N ASP A 427 17.99 10.38 -8.80
CA ASP A 427 19.08 9.37 -8.74
C ASP A 427 19.19 8.63 -7.38
N GLY A 428 18.19 8.80 -6.50
CA GLY A 428 18.35 8.53 -5.07
C GLY A 428 17.67 7.28 -4.50
N ILE A 429 17.95 6.05 -4.97
CA ILE A 429 17.74 4.91 -4.04
C ILE A 429 18.74 5.03 -2.89
N ASP A 430 19.96 5.51 -3.16
CA ASP A 430 20.90 5.82 -2.08
C ASP A 430 20.49 7.10 -1.35
N ASP A 431 20.25 8.23 -2.01
CA ASP A 431 19.92 9.50 -1.32
C ASP A 431 18.59 9.49 -0.54
N ASP A 432 17.50 8.90 -1.04
CA ASP A 432 16.22 8.91 -0.32
C ASP A 432 16.12 7.85 0.77
N ILE A 433 16.86 6.75 0.61
CA ILE A 433 16.97 5.76 1.67
C ILE A 433 18.07 6.19 2.68
N LEU A 434 19.05 7.03 2.31
CA LEU A 434 19.94 7.75 3.24
C LEU A 434 19.18 8.86 3.97
N ALA A 435 18.26 9.56 3.30
CA ALA A 435 17.42 10.62 3.87
C ALA A 435 16.45 10.13 4.95
N LEU A 436 16.25 8.82 5.05
CA LEU A 436 15.52 8.22 6.15
C LEU A 436 16.17 8.57 7.51
N PHE A 437 17.52 8.59 7.62
CA PHE A 437 18.25 8.88 8.87
C PHE A 437 19.67 9.44 8.61
N PRO A 438 19.95 10.74 8.86
CA PRO A 438 21.31 11.26 8.76
C PRO A 438 22.21 10.66 9.85
N GLU A 439 23.44 10.28 9.49
CA GLU A 439 24.43 9.76 10.43
C GLU A 439 24.62 10.74 11.61
N GLY A 440 24.34 10.25 12.81
CA GLY A 440 24.55 10.99 14.05
C GLY A 440 26.03 11.27 14.22
N ASN A 441 26.40 12.52 14.00
CA ASN A 441 27.70 13.10 14.31
C ASN A 441 28.15 12.64 15.71
N SER A 442 29.20 11.83 15.77
CA SER A 442 29.93 11.54 17.00
C SER A 442 30.43 12.86 17.56
N GLY A 443 29.69 13.38 18.55
CA GLY A 443 30.09 14.53 19.34
C GLY A 443 31.46 14.23 19.93
N SER A 444 32.44 15.03 19.52
CA SER A 444 33.76 15.10 20.11
C SER A 444 33.66 15.61 21.55
N GLU A 445 33.38 14.69 22.48
CA GLU A 445 33.67 14.92 23.88
C GLU A 445 35.18 14.87 24.08
N LYS A 446 35.76 16.05 24.25
CA LYS A 446 37.12 16.23 24.75
C LYS A 446 37.20 15.67 26.17
N THR A 447 37.72 14.47 26.33
CA THR A 447 38.21 13.99 27.62
C THR A 447 39.71 14.26 27.70
N GLN A 448 40.08 15.13 28.63
CA GLN A 448 41.44 15.35 29.07
C GLN A 448 41.95 14.07 29.76
N GLU A 449 43.13 13.60 29.37
CA GLU A 449 43.94 12.71 30.19
C GLU A 449 45.31 13.33 30.48
N PRO A 450 45.92 13.02 31.64
CA PRO A 450 46.89 13.86 32.32
C PRO A 450 48.34 13.62 31.89
N GLU A 451 49.17 14.66 32.08
CA GLU A 451 50.64 14.59 31.99
C GLU A 451 51.23 13.72 33.12
N MET A 452 52.32 13.00 32.81
CA MET A 452 53.63 13.12 33.48
C MET A 452 54.69 12.12 32.95
N ILE A 453 55.89 12.67 32.64
CA ILE A 453 57.26 12.09 32.77
C ILE A 453 57.65 10.97 31.77
N GLU A 454 58.78 10.93 31.04
CA GLU A 454 60.05 11.65 30.93
C GLU A 454 60.72 11.22 29.60
N GLY A 455 61.70 11.98 29.06
CA GLY A 455 62.73 11.37 28.20
C GLY A 455 63.21 12.10 26.93
N ARG A 456 63.84 13.27 27.12
CA ARG A 456 65.11 13.72 26.49
C ARG A 456 65.39 13.46 24.98
N SER A 457 65.60 14.58 24.26
CA SER A 457 66.77 14.96 23.43
C SER A 457 66.54 15.30 21.94
N THR A 458 66.76 16.60 21.63
CA THR A 458 67.61 17.20 20.55
C THR A 458 67.36 16.79 19.08
N ALA A 459 67.32 17.65 18.06
CA ALA A 459 67.76 19.03 17.87
C ALA A 459 67.23 19.57 16.51
N GLY A 460 67.25 20.89 16.32
CA GLY A 460 67.60 21.50 15.03
C GLY A 460 66.48 22.14 14.21
N GLU A 461 66.07 23.35 14.62
CA GLU A 461 65.75 24.46 13.70
C GLU A 461 67.07 24.97 13.04
N PRO A 462 67.08 25.82 11.97
CA PRO A 462 66.16 26.94 11.78
C PRO A 462 65.76 27.34 10.33
N ALA A 463 64.69 28.14 10.29
CA ALA A 463 64.47 29.42 9.58
C ALA A 463 65.16 29.65 8.20
N THR A 464 64.61 30.44 7.26
CA THR A 464 64.34 31.88 7.44
C THR A 464 63.69 32.44 6.15
N GLN A 465 62.60 33.23 6.31
CA GLN A 465 62.23 34.52 5.66
C GLN A 465 62.33 34.71 4.13
N ALA A 466 61.63 35.63 3.46
CA ALA A 466 60.42 36.43 3.66
C ALA A 466 60.23 37.28 2.38
N THR A 467 58.98 37.71 2.13
CA THR A 467 58.56 38.99 1.50
C THR A 467 58.90 39.33 0.03
N GLN A 468 57.83 39.55 -0.76
CA GLN A 468 57.32 40.86 -1.25
C GLN A 468 56.76 40.84 -2.69
N ALA A 469 55.76 41.71 -2.89
CA ALA A 469 54.76 41.75 -3.96
C ALA A 469 55.23 42.41 -5.27
N THR A 470 54.55 42.13 -6.39
CA THR A 470 54.04 43.15 -7.33
C THR A 470 53.04 42.59 -8.36
N GLN A 471 52.37 43.51 -9.05
CA GLN A 471 51.02 43.48 -9.65
C GLN A 471 50.91 42.93 -11.09
N ALA A 472 49.68 42.50 -11.41
CA ALA A 472 48.89 42.61 -12.65
C ALA A 472 49.55 42.59 -14.05
N THR A 473 49.06 41.74 -14.95
CA THR A 473 48.20 42.13 -16.11
C THR A 473 47.89 40.94 -17.05
N SER A 474 46.64 40.91 -17.52
CA SER A 474 46.08 40.37 -18.78
C SER A 474 46.81 39.26 -19.58
N SER A 475 46.08 38.19 -19.91
CA SER A 475 45.63 37.90 -21.29
C SER A 475 44.95 36.52 -21.40
N THR A 476 43.80 36.51 -22.05
CA THR A 476 43.11 35.33 -22.61
C THR A 476 43.94 34.77 -23.78
N PRO A 477 43.85 33.46 -24.07
CA PRO A 477 43.29 33.09 -25.38
C PRO A 477 42.36 31.86 -25.34
N GLN A 478 41.27 31.97 -26.12
CA GLN A 478 40.38 30.89 -26.53
C GLN A 478 41.06 29.89 -27.48
N LYS A 479 40.68 28.62 -27.39
CA LYS A 479 40.48 27.70 -28.54
C LYS A 479 39.48 26.61 -28.12
N LYS A 480 38.21 26.71 -28.53
CA LYS A 480 37.57 26.04 -29.68
C LYS A 480 37.56 24.50 -29.57
N GLU A 481 36.43 23.97 -29.11
CA GLU A 481 35.87 22.71 -29.60
C GLU A 481 34.35 22.88 -29.80
N THR A 482 33.89 22.30 -30.91
CA THR A 482 32.57 22.48 -31.53
C THR A 482 31.69 21.27 -31.21
N SER A 483 30.55 21.56 -30.60
CA SER A 483 29.19 21.03 -30.80
C SER A 483 28.99 19.59 -31.28
N THR A 484 28.23 18.80 -30.50
CA THR A 484 26.83 18.44 -30.83
C THR A 484 26.08 18.07 -29.54
N THR A 485 25.51 19.09 -28.89
CA THR A 485 24.57 18.94 -27.76
C THR A 485 23.55 20.08 -27.86
N VAL A 486 22.44 19.83 -28.56
CA VAL A 486 21.20 20.62 -28.50
C VAL A 486 20.12 19.60 -28.88
N GLN A 487 19.20 19.19 -28.00
CA GLN A 487 17.98 19.91 -27.64
C GLN A 487 17.40 19.34 -26.33
N THR A 488 17.51 20.08 -25.23
CA THR A 488 16.69 19.81 -24.02
C THR A 488 16.30 21.07 -23.25
N SER A 489 16.56 22.27 -23.79
CA SER A 489 16.43 23.53 -23.07
C SER A 489 15.40 24.52 -23.65
N GLU A 490 14.43 24.08 -24.45
CA GLU A 490 13.35 24.95 -24.96
C GLU A 490 11.99 24.81 -24.25
N TYR A 491 11.80 23.81 -23.38
CA TYR A 491 10.44 23.41 -22.97
C TYR A 491 9.84 24.14 -21.76
N LYS A 492 10.62 24.91 -20.99
CA LYS A 492 10.09 25.68 -19.86
C LYS A 492 9.46 27.04 -20.25
N ASN A 493 9.52 27.45 -21.52
CA ASN A 493 9.06 28.76 -22.00
C ASN A 493 7.86 28.74 -22.97
N SER A 494 7.17 27.60 -23.15
CA SER A 494 5.92 27.59 -23.93
C SER A 494 4.80 28.30 -23.15
N SER A 495 4.40 29.48 -23.61
CA SER A 495 3.30 30.28 -23.03
C SER A 495 1.90 29.68 -23.25
N ASP A 496 1.76 28.65 -24.10
CA ASP A 496 0.46 28.01 -24.37
C ASP A 496 0.18 26.84 -23.41
N LEU A 497 -0.92 26.97 -22.67
CA LEU A 497 -1.44 25.96 -21.74
C LEU A 497 -1.75 24.61 -22.42
N GLY A 498 -2.07 24.61 -23.72
CA GLY A 498 -2.35 23.39 -24.46
C GLY A 498 -1.10 22.51 -24.61
N VAL A 499 0.05 23.10 -24.92
CA VAL A 499 1.32 22.38 -25.13
C VAL A 499 1.82 21.82 -23.81
N ARG A 500 1.67 22.61 -22.73
CA ARG A 500 2.01 22.16 -21.36
C ARG A 500 1.16 20.98 -20.92
N PHE A 501 -0.14 20.98 -21.23
CA PHE A 501 -1.02 19.83 -20.97
C PHE A 501 -0.58 18.60 -21.77
N TRP A 502 -0.24 18.77 -23.05
CA TRP A 502 0.17 17.67 -23.91
C TRP A 502 1.49 17.02 -23.43
N GLN A 503 2.46 17.84 -23.01
CA GLN A 503 3.71 17.34 -22.44
C GLN A 503 3.49 16.67 -21.10
N TRP A 504 2.70 17.27 -20.20
CA TRP A 504 2.33 16.62 -18.93
C TRP A 504 1.65 15.27 -19.13
N LEU A 505 0.81 15.14 -20.16
CA LEU A 505 0.17 13.86 -20.48
C LEU A 505 1.19 12.83 -20.98
N LYS A 506 2.15 13.22 -21.83
CA LYS A 506 3.24 12.34 -22.30
C LYS A 506 4.12 11.89 -21.15
N ASP A 507 4.60 12.83 -20.34
CA ASP A 507 5.47 12.55 -19.21
C ASP A 507 4.73 11.73 -18.15
N GLY A 508 3.44 12.01 -17.93
CA GLY A 508 2.63 11.30 -16.95
C GLY A 508 2.28 9.87 -17.37
N LEU A 509 2.16 9.60 -18.67
CA LEU A 509 2.02 8.24 -19.20
C LEU A 509 3.37 7.50 -19.22
N ALA A 510 4.49 8.19 -19.49
CA ALA A 510 5.83 7.61 -19.49
C ALA A 510 6.34 7.26 -18.09
N ASN A 511 6.10 8.15 -17.12
CA ASN A 511 6.53 7.99 -15.73
C ASN A 511 5.47 7.31 -14.85
N HIS A 512 4.38 6.81 -15.45
CA HIS A 512 3.29 6.10 -14.79
C HIS A 512 2.54 6.88 -13.69
N THR A 513 2.64 8.21 -13.65
CA THR A 513 1.87 9.05 -12.72
C THR A 513 0.40 9.17 -13.12
N ILE A 514 0.10 8.99 -14.42
CA ILE A 514 -1.26 8.89 -14.97
C ILE A 514 -1.56 7.42 -15.25
N ILE A 515 -2.30 6.81 -14.32
CA ILE A 515 -2.83 5.45 -14.46
C ILE A 515 -3.82 5.42 -15.64
N PHE A 516 -3.72 4.38 -16.46
CA PHE A 516 -4.65 4.10 -17.56
C PHE A 516 -5.30 2.73 -17.39
N ASN A 517 -6.50 2.54 -17.98
CA ASN A 517 -7.26 1.28 -17.97
C ASN A 517 -7.80 0.79 -16.61
N ASP A 518 -7.96 1.67 -15.63
CA ASP A 518 -8.64 1.40 -14.36
C ASP A 518 -10.06 1.99 -14.34
N THR A 519 -10.93 1.52 -13.44
CA THR A 519 -12.35 1.88 -13.30
C THR A 519 -12.57 3.39 -13.09
N ASN A 520 -11.61 4.09 -12.47
CA ASN A 520 -11.62 5.54 -12.26
C ASN A 520 -10.48 6.26 -12.98
N ALA A 521 -9.77 5.61 -13.91
CA ALA A 521 -8.65 6.21 -14.61
C ALA A 521 -9.13 7.38 -15.51
N PRO A 522 -8.36 8.47 -15.60
CA PRO A 522 -8.68 9.57 -16.50
C PRO A 522 -8.27 9.29 -17.97
N VAL A 523 -7.55 8.19 -18.22
CA VAL A 523 -7.09 7.75 -19.54
C VAL A 523 -7.40 6.26 -19.71
N HIS A 524 -7.88 5.86 -20.89
CA HIS A 524 -8.06 4.45 -21.26
C HIS A 524 -7.49 4.22 -22.65
N VAL A 525 -7.24 2.97 -23.02
CA VAL A 525 -6.91 2.56 -24.39
C VAL A 525 -8.13 1.88 -24.98
N VAL A 526 -8.62 2.35 -26.14
CA VAL A 526 -9.79 1.83 -26.82
C VAL A 526 -9.51 1.78 -28.33
N ALA A 527 -9.74 0.62 -28.95
CA ALA A 527 -9.48 0.35 -30.37
C ALA A 527 -8.05 0.70 -30.79
N GLY A 528 -7.06 0.34 -29.96
CA GLY A 528 -5.64 0.59 -30.20
C GLY A 528 -5.20 2.05 -30.06
N THR A 529 -6.03 2.93 -29.49
CA THR A 529 -5.71 4.36 -29.33
C THR A 529 -6.06 4.87 -27.92
N TYR A 530 -5.44 5.98 -27.49
CA TYR A 530 -5.70 6.57 -26.18
C TYR A 530 -7.01 7.39 -26.17
N PHE A 531 -7.84 7.14 -25.17
CA PHE A 531 -9.08 7.84 -24.86
C PHE A 531 -8.93 8.64 -23.55
N LEU A 532 -9.06 9.96 -23.64
CA LEU A 532 -8.95 10.89 -22.51
C LEU A 532 -10.33 11.27 -21.97
N VAL A 533 -10.62 10.92 -20.72
CA VAL A 533 -11.94 11.14 -20.10
C VAL A 533 -12.10 12.61 -19.69
N SER A 534 -13.14 13.28 -20.20
CA SER A 534 -13.41 14.71 -19.96
C SER A 534 -14.66 14.88 -19.07
N PRO A 535 -14.65 15.80 -18.07
CA PRO A 535 -13.62 16.80 -17.75
C PRO A 535 -12.48 16.32 -16.83
N GLY A 536 -12.51 15.06 -16.39
CA GLY A 536 -11.63 14.53 -15.34
C GLY A 536 -10.14 14.75 -15.55
N ILE A 537 -9.62 14.46 -16.75
CA ILE A 537 -8.20 14.63 -17.06
C ILE A 537 -7.75 16.10 -17.01
N PHE A 538 -8.58 17.03 -17.46
CA PHE A 538 -8.25 18.46 -17.49
C PHE A 538 -8.34 19.09 -16.10
N LYS A 539 -9.33 18.68 -15.30
CA LYS A 539 -9.43 19.08 -13.88
C LYS A 539 -8.22 18.63 -13.09
N ARG A 540 -7.76 17.39 -13.35
CA ARG A 540 -6.55 16.84 -12.72
C ARG A 540 -5.31 17.67 -13.08
N PHE A 541 -5.10 17.96 -14.37
CA PHE A 541 -4.00 18.84 -14.79
C PHE A 541 -4.09 20.24 -14.16
N SER A 542 -5.26 20.87 -14.16
CA SER A 542 -5.44 22.21 -13.59
C SER A 542 -5.22 22.24 -12.07
N ARG A 543 -5.52 21.14 -11.37
CA ARG A 543 -5.20 20.99 -9.95
C ARG A 543 -3.70 20.81 -9.72
N GLU A 544 -3.04 19.95 -10.49
CA GLU A 544 -1.63 19.58 -10.27
C GLU A 544 -0.65 20.65 -10.78
N MET A 545 -0.96 21.32 -11.90
CA MET A 545 -0.03 22.25 -12.57
C MET A 545 -0.40 23.73 -12.41
N LEU A 546 -1.66 24.05 -12.11
CA LEU A 546 -2.14 25.42 -11.98
C LEU A 546 -2.68 25.74 -10.57
N ASN A 547 -2.80 24.75 -9.67
CA ASN A 547 -3.40 24.86 -8.33
C ASN A 547 -4.79 25.53 -8.33
N LYS A 548 -5.50 25.49 -9.47
CA LYS A 548 -6.81 26.12 -9.69
C LYS A 548 -7.65 25.24 -10.57
N GLU A 549 -8.53 24.44 -9.97
CA GLU A 549 -9.39 23.52 -10.72
C GLU A 549 -10.29 24.25 -11.72
N SER A 550 -10.71 25.49 -11.43
CA SER A 550 -11.64 26.29 -12.25
C SER A 550 -11.13 26.62 -13.66
N GLU A 551 -9.82 26.50 -13.93
CA GLU A 551 -9.23 26.83 -15.23
C GLU A 551 -9.26 25.66 -16.24
N TRP A 552 -9.85 24.52 -15.89
CA TRP A 552 -9.90 23.31 -16.74
C TRP A 552 -10.52 23.55 -18.12
N GLN A 553 -11.49 24.47 -18.23
CA GLN A 553 -12.14 24.83 -19.51
C GLN A 553 -11.18 25.55 -20.46
N ALA A 554 -10.29 26.39 -19.93
CA ALA A 554 -9.29 27.10 -20.72
C ALA A 554 -8.24 26.12 -21.27
N VAL A 555 -7.79 25.18 -20.43
CA VAL A 555 -6.86 24.10 -20.83
C VAL A 555 -7.48 23.23 -21.91
N GLN A 556 -8.74 22.80 -21.72
CA GLN A 556 -9.44 21.98 -22.70
C GLN A 556 -9.57 22.69 -24.07
N LYS A 557 -9.92 23.99 -24.08
CA LYS A 557 -10.02 24.77 -25.32
C LYS A 557 -8.67 24.94 -26.02
N ARG A 558 -7.57 25.06 -25.26
CA ARG A 558 -6.22 25.13 -25.82
C ARG A 558 -5.74 23.79 -26.35
N PHE A 559 -6.03 22.69 -25.65
CA PHE A 559 -5.78 21.34 -26.14
C PHE A 559 -6.52 21.07 -27.48
N GLN A 560 -7.79 21.47 -27.60
CA GLN A 560 -8.53 21.33 -28.86
C GLN A 560 -7.90 22.11 -30.03
N LYS A 561 -7.20 23.23 -29.76
CA LYS A 561 -6.52 24.00 -30.80
C LYS A 561 -5.25 23.33 -31.32
N LEU A 562 -4.65 22.41 -30.55
CA LEU A 562 -3.47 21.65 -30.98
C LEU A 562 -3.80 20.60 -32.04
N GLY A 563 -5.07 20.17 -32.15
CA GLY A 563 -5.51 19.27 -33.22
C GLY A 563 -4.98 17.84 -33.15
N VAL A 564 -4.38 17.45 -32.01
CA VAL A 564 -3.85 16.09 -31.74
C VAL A 564 -4.95 15.06 -31.46
N HIS A 565 -6.18 15.51 -31.15
CA HIS A 565 -7.35 14.65 -30.98
C HIS A 565 -8.05 14.36 -32.31
N ALA A 566 -8.62 13.17 -32.44
CA ALA A 566 -9.42 12.75 -33.58
C ALA A 566 -10.80 13.44 -33.54
N ARG A 567 -11.28 13.90 -34.68
CA ARG A 567 -12.64 14.45 -34.83
C ARG A 567 -13.54 13.39 -35.46
N TYR A 568 -14.78 13.28 -34.98
CA TYR A 568 -15.78 12.36 -35.54
C TYR A 568 -17.08 13.11 -35.82
N LYS A 569 -17.59 12.99 -37.05
CA LYS A 569 -18.82 13.66 -37.54
C LYS A 569 -18.91 15.16 -37.20
N GLY A 570 -17.79 15.89 -37.23
CA GLY A 570 -17.73 17.33 -36.94
C GLY A 570 -17.64 17.70 -35.46
N GLU A 571 -17.75 16.74 -34.54
CA GLU A 571 -17.57 16.94 -33.10
C GLU A 571 -16.15 16.55 -32.64
N ASN A 572 -15.67 17.21 -31.59
CA ASN A 572 -14.36 16.92 -30.97
C ASN A 572 -14.45 15.83 -29.88
N PHE A 573 -15.66 15.42 -29.50
CA PHE A 573 -15.89 14.45 -28.43
C PHE A 573 -16.29 13.09 -28.99
N HIS A 574 -15.73 12.04 -28.40
CA HIS A 574 -16.10 10.66 -28.65
C HIS A 574 -16.87 10.11 -27.45
N ARG A 575 -17.80 9.20 -27.73
CA ARG A 575 -18.59 8.50 -26.73
C ARG A 575 -18.15 7.04 -26.71
N VAL A 576 -17.79 6.55 -25.52
CA VAL A 576 -17.39 5.17 -25.30
C VAL A 576 -18.38 4.53 -24.34
N THR A 577 -18.92 3.38 -24.72
CA THR A 577 -19.79 2.59 -23.85
C THR A 577 -18.93 1.73 -22.93
N VAL A 578 -19.25 1.78 -21.65
CA VAL A 578 -18.70 0.89 -20.61
C VAL A 578 -19.61 -0.33 -20.52
N GLN A 579 -19.16 -1.49 -20.98
CA GLN A 579 -19.84 -2.78 -20.86
C GLN A 579 -19.35 -3.52 -19.62
N GLY A 580 -19.95 -3.23 -18.46
CA GLY A 580 -19.76 -4.03 -17.24
C GLY A 580 -20.86 -5.08 -17.05
N MET A 581 -20.61 -6.11 -16.23
CA MET A 581 -21.57 -7.20 -15.97
C MET A 581 -22.96 -6.75 -15.49
N ASN A 582 -23.09 -5.57 -14.84
CA ASN A 582 -24.36 -5.07 -14.27
C ASN A 582 -24.68 -3.58 -14.53
N LYS A 583 -23.86 -2.81 -15.27
CA LYS A 583 -24.15 -1.41 -15.61
C LYS A 583 -23.54 -1.01 -16.96
N ASN A 584 -24.35 -0.34 -17.79
CA ASN A 584 -23.92 0.32 -19.02
C ASN A 584 -23.73 1.82 -18.75
N GLY A 585 -22.48 2.28 -18.75
CA GLY A 585 -22.13 3.70 -18.59
C GLY A 585 -21.73 4.31 -19.93
N LEU A 586 -21.98 5.62 -20.13
CA LEU A 586 -21.51 6.34 -21.31
C LEU A 586 -20.45 7.37 -20.90
N LEU A 587 -19.21 7.15 -21.30
CA LEU A 587 -18.11 8.08 -21.06
C LEU A 587 -17.93 9.00 -22.26
N LYS A 588 -17.65 10.28 -21.99
CA LYS A 588 -17.34 11.30 -23.01
C LYS A 588 -15.89 11.74 -22.88
N GLY A 589 -15.18 11.78 -24.00
CA GLY A 589 -13.76 12.05 -23.98
C GLY A 589 -13.17 12.34 -25.36
N TYR A 590 -11.85 12.41 -25.43
CA TYR A 590 -11.10 12.66 -26.66
C TYR A 590 -10.33 11.42 -27.06
N LEU A 591 -10.42 11.02 -28.32
CA LEU A 591 -9.55 9.98 -28.88
C LEU A 591 -8.30 10.63 -29.49
N ILE A 592 -7.14 10.03 -29.31
CA ILE A 592 -5.87 10.55 -29.86
C ILE A 592 -5.64 9.97 -31.26
N LYS A 593 -5.23 10.81 -32.22
CA LYS A 593 -5.03 10.41 -33.62
C LYS A 593 -3.91 9.40 -33.79
N ASP A 594 -2.75 9.69 -33.19
CA ASP A 594 -1.59 8.83 -33.25
C ASP A 594 -1.18 8.39 -31.83
N PRO A 595 -1.43 7.13 -31.45
CA PRO A 595 -1.06 6.60 -30.14
C PRO A 595 0.46 6.54 -29.94
N HIS A 596 1.26 6.55 -31.01
CA HIS A 596 2.73 6.57 -30.93
C HIS A 596 3.28 7.91 -30.48
N GLU A 597 2.50 8.99 -30.55
CA GLU A 597 2.89 10.28 -29.98
C GLU A 597 2.91 10.28 -28.44
N LEU A 598 2.18 9.37 -27.80
CA LEU A 598 2.08 9.26 -26.35
C LEU A 598 2.91 8.11 -25.76
N SER A 599 3.12 7.02 -26.51
CA SER A 599 3.96 5.91 -26.05
C SER A 599 4.60 5.13 -27.19
N GLN A 600 5.81 4.60 -26.99
CA GLN A 600 6.48 3.74 -27.98
C GLN A 600 5.85 2.35 -28.09
N LYS A 601 5.17 1.88 -27.03
CA LYS A 601 4.49 0.59 -26.98
C LYS A 601 3.06 0.81 -26.46
N ILE A 602 2.10 0.61 -27.35
CA ILE A 602 0.68 0.79 -27.05
C ILE A 602 0.24 -0.30 -26.05
N PRO A 603 -0.30 0.06 -24.88
CA PRO A 603 -0.86 -0.91 -23.93
C PRO A 603 -2.09 -1.63 -24.49
N SER A 604 -2.46 -2.77 -23.92
CA SER A 604 -3.65 -3.52 -24.34
C SER A 604 -4.94 -2.71 -24.15
N ASP A 605 -5.88 -2.87 -25.08
CA ASP A 605 -7.19 -2.22 -25.01
C ASP A 605 -7.94 -2.56 -23.71
N ASN A 606 -8.71 -1.59 -23.23
CA ASN A 606 -9.64 -1.79 -22.13
C ASN A 606 -10.83 -2.61 -22.64
N TRP A 607 -10.86 -3.90 -22.28
CA TRP A 607 -11.88 -4.86 -22.73
C TRP A 607 -13.31 -4.53 -22.29
N VAL A 608 -13.48 -3.66 -21.29
CA VAL A 608 -14.79 -3.21 -20.78
C VAL A 608 -15.29 -1.99 -21.56
N LEU A 609 -14.46 -1.37 -22.40
CA LEU A 609 -14.78 -0.17 -23.15
C LEU A 609 -14.89 -0.46 -24.65
N ALA A 610 -16.03 -0.13 -25.23
CA ALA A 610 -16.23 -0.17 -26.68
C ALA A 610 -16.55 1.24 -27.20
N LEU A 611 -15.93 1.62 -28.33
CA LEU A 611 -16.33 2.83 -29.04
C LEU A 611 -17.79 2.70 -29.45
N HIS A 612 -18.60 3.72 -29.14
CA HIS A 612 -20.01 3.71 -29.52
C HIS A 612 -20.13 3.93 -31.04
N SER A 613 -20.10 2.86 -31.83
CA SER A 613 -20.42 2.90 -33.26
C SER A 613 -21.93 3.10 -33.41
N SER A 614 -22.37 4.31 -33.74
CA SER A 614 -23.70 4.51 -34.30
C SER A 614 -23.67 4.19 -35.80
N ASP A 615 -23.53 2.91 -36.11
CA ASP A 615 -23.80 2.34 -37.44
C ASP A 615 -24.90 1.29 -37.30
N SER A 616 -26.13 1.80 -37.31
CA SER A 616 -27.25 1.12 -37.95
C SER A 616 -27.82 2.14 -38.93
N GLU A 617 -27.23 2.17 -40.13
CA GLU A 617 -27.89 2.30 -41.43
C GLU A 617 -26.92 1.96 -42.56
#